data_AF-A4H9U6-F1
#
_entry.id   AF-A4H9U6-F1
#
_cell.length_a   1.000
_cell.length_b   1.000
_cell.length_c   1.000
_cell.angle_alpha   90.00
_cell.angle_beta   90.00
_cell.angle_gamma   90.00
#
_symmetry.space_group_name_H-M   'P 1'
#
loop_
_entity.id
_entity.type
_entity.pdbx_description
1 polymer ?
#
loop_
_entity_poly.entity_id
_entity_poly.type
_entity_poly.pdbx_seq_one_letter_code
_entity_poly.pdbx_strand_id
1 'polypeptide(L)'
;MLNGAYSGRREHYLDLFADEEAQRGQYKEKMRCFLTLEEVVERLREQPSIHEYITSIEEFEEPIGPLSVLNVFAKSRCFVILQTASYWWSLERRDDVIVVQRSQNFSSVHSRCKGAYRNYRWLIESAPSARRFMRCHSGPKLSEVFSAMLRDHVFDPKDCASSPWEFSDYVFHLCLYDGNSRLMYSEGS
;
A
#
# COMPACT_ATOMS: atom_id res chain seq x y z
N MET A 1 2.97 -12.31 38.05
CA MET A 1 2.71 -10.86 37.95
C MET A 1 2.78 -10.47 36.48
N LEU A 2 1.77 -9.71 36.09
CA LEU A 2 1.36 -9.24 34.76
C LEU A 2 2.51 -8.83 33.82
N ASN A 3 2.54 -9.37 32.60
CA ASN A 3 3.05 -8.69 31.40
C ASN A 3 2.58 -9.40 30.10
N GLY A 4 1.32 -9.84 30.06
CA GLY A 4 0.71 -10.52 28.92
C GLY A 4 -0.37 -9.70 28.19
N ALA A 5 -0.49 -8.40 28.44
CA ALA A 5 -1.67 -7.61 28.06
C ALA A 5 -1.37 -6.29 27.30
N TYR A 6 -0.23 -6.19 26.63
CA TYR A 6 0.03 -5.14 25.64
C TYR A 6 0.64 -5.75 24.38
N SER A 7 -0.12 -6.61 23.71
CA SER A 7 -0.01 -6.66 22.24
C SER A 7 -0.55 -5.32 21.76
N GLY A 8 0.31 -4.31 21.68
CA GLY A 8 -0.07 -2.97 21.23
C GLY A 8 -0.85 -3.10 19.92
N ARG A 9 -2.07 -2.56 19.88
CA ARG A 9 -2.85 -2.46 18.65
C ARG A 9 -1.97 -1.76 17.63
N ARG A 10 -1.50 -2.49 16.62
CA ARG A 10 -0.61 -1.92 15.60
C ARG A 10 -1.44 -1.07 14.67
N GLU A 11 -0.84 0.03 14.23
CA GLU A 11 -1.47 0.99 13.35
C GLU A 11 -0.84 0.94 11.96
N HIS A 12 -1.69 1.06 10.94
CA HIS A 12 -1.33 1.18 9.53
C HIS A 12 -1.61 2.60 9.04
N TYR A 13 -0.92 3.03 8.00
CA TYR A 13 -1.10 4.36 7.45
C TYR A 13 -2.14 4.35 6.33
N LEU A 14 -3.21 5.14 6.48
CA LEU A 14 -4.26 5.31 5.49
C LEU A 14 -4.51 6.79 5.18
N ASP A 15 -4.30 7.18 3.92
CA ASP A 15 -4.50 8.54 3.41
C ASP A 15 -5.37 8.53 2.15
N LEU A 16 -6.69 8.63 2.34
CA LEU A 16 -7.68 8.54 1.27
C LEU A 16 -7.86 9.85 0.47
N PHE A 17 -7.18 10.92 0.88
CA PHE A 17 -7.33 12.28 0.35
C PHE A 17 -5.95 12.89 0.04
N ALA A 18 -5.10 12.14 -0.64
CA ALA A 18 -3.74 12.58 -0.92
C ALA A 18 -3.64 13.80 -1.87
N ASP A 19 -4.76 14.29 -2.40
CA ASP A 19 -4.82 15.53 -3.15
C ASP A 19 -4.87 16.78 -2.27
N GLU A 20 -5.59 16.74 -1.15
CA GLU A 20 -5.89 17.95 -0.36
C GLU A 20 -4.66 18.49 0.37
N GLU A 21 -3.79 17.60 0.85
CA GLU A 21 -2.53 17.99 1.50
C GLU A 21 -1.48 18.51 0.47
N ALA A 22 -1.64 18.21 -0.83
CA ALA A 22 -0.84 18.83 -1.89
C ALA A 22 -1.29 20.27 -2.20
N GLN A 23 -2.58 20.54 -2.01
CA GLN A 23 -3.18 21.86 -2.30
C GLN A 23 -3.07 22.85 -1.15
N ARG A 24 -3.19 22.43 0.11
CA ARG A 24 -3.34 23.36 1.24
C ARG A 24 -2.09 23.60 2.09
N GLY A 25 -1.03 22.80 1.96
CA GLY A 25 0.17 22.93 2.80
C GLY A 25 -0.10 22.82 4.31
N GLN A 26 -1.31 22.44 4.72
CA GLN A 26 -1.76 22.36 6.10
C GLN A 26 -1.47 20.96 6.65
N TYR A 27 -0.22 20.78 7.09
CA TYR A 27 0.23 19.58 7.78
C TYR A 27 -0.31 19.44 9.23
N LYS A 28 -1.13 20.40 9.69
CA LYS A 28 -1.41 20.59 11.13
C LYS A 28 -2.70 19.95 11.65
N GLU A 29 -3.59 19.49 10.79
CA GLU A 29 -4.88 18.89 11.21
C GLU A 29 -5.03 17.45 10.70
N LYS A 30 -3.98 16.62 10.82
CA LYS A 30 -4.16 15.19 10.53
C LYS A 30 -5.07 14.57 11.59
N MET A 31 -6.34 14.33 11.20
CA MET A 31 -7.05 13.12 11.59
C MET A 31 -6.05 11.97 11.58
N ARG A 32 -6.05 11.14 12.64
CA ARG A 32 -5.14 9.99 12.78
C ARG A 32 -5.09 9.19 11.48
N CYS A 33 -4.01 9.35 10.71
CA CYS A 33 -3.74 8.54 9.51
C CYS A 33 -3.18 7.18 9.89
N PHE A 34 -2.63 7.07 11.10
CA PHE A 34 -2.31 5.80 11.72
C PHE A 34 -3.57 5.25 12.37
N LEU A 35 -3.96 4.06 11.94
CA LEU A 35 -5.23 3.41 12.25
C LEU A 35 -5.02 1.96 12.55
N THR A 36 -5.78 1.45 13.52
CA THR A 36 -5.91 0.00 13.74
C THR A 36 -6.41 -0.70 12.47
N LEU A 37 -6.16 -2.01 12.37
CA LEU A 37 -6.65 -2.79 11.23
C LEU A 37 -8.17 -2.67 11.06
N GLU A 38 -8.91 -2.67 12.16
CA GLU A 38 -10.36 -2.50 12.16
C GLU A 38 -10.77 -1.16 11.53
N GLU A 39 -10.13 -0.06 11.95
CA GLU A 39 -10.39 1.28 11.40
C GLU A 39 -9.99 1.39 9.92
N VAL A 40 -8.92 0.71 9.49
CA VAL A 40 -8.54 0.64 8.06
C VAL A 40 -9.62 -0.04 7.25
N VAL A 41 -10.10 -1.21 7.71
CA VAL A 41 -11.14 -1.98 7.01
C VAL A 41 -12.43 -1.19 6.91
N GLU A 42 -12.85 -0.52 7.99
CA GLU A 42 -14.03 0.33 8.00
C GLU A 42 -13.91 1.48 6.98
N ARG A 43 -12.82 2.25 7.03
CA ARG A 43 -12.62 3.39 6.13
C ARG A 43 -12.49 2.99 4.67
N LEU A 44 -11.85 1.85 4.39
CA LEU A 44 -11.77 1.32 3.03
C LEU A 44 -13.15 0.93 2.52
N ARG A 45 -13.97 0.25 3.33
CA ARG A 45 -15.34 -0.17 2.97
C ARG A 45 -16.25 1.00 2.60
N GLU A 46 -16.04 2.16 3.21
CA GLU A 46 -16.79 3.38 2.94
C GLU A 46 -16.45 4.02 1.59
N GLN A 47 -15.35 3.61 0.92
CA GLN A 47 -14.94 4.21 -0.34
C GLN A 47 -15.60 3.52 -1.54
N PRO A 48 -16.44 4.20 -2.34
CA PRO A 48 -17.05 3.60 -3.52
C PRO A 48 -16.01 3.09 -4.54
N SER A 49 -14.84 3.73 -4.60
CA SER A 49 -13.78 3.39 -5.55
C SER A 49 -13.08 2.06 -5.29
N ILE A 50 -13.31 1.38 -4.15
CA ILE A 50 -12.82 0.01 -3.96
C ILE A 50 -13.52 -1.01 -4.88
N HIS A 51 -14.66 -0.65 -5.44
CA HIS A 51 -15.40 -1.51 -6.37
C HIS A 51 -15.00 -1.31 -7.82
N GLU A 52 -14.10 -0.36 -8.10
CA GLU A 52 -13.53 -0.15 -9.42
C GLU A 52 -12.52 -1.26 -9.76
N TYR A 53 -12.45 -1.59 -11.05
CA TYR A 53 -11.46 -2.53 -11.58
C TYR A 53 -10.11 -1.86 -11.72
N ILE A 54 -9.05 -2.61 -11.43
CA ILE A 54 -7.69 -2.18 -11.67
C ILE A 54 -7.42 -2.25 -13.18
N THR A 55 -6.95 -1.15 -13.75
CA THR A 55 -6.64 -1.01 -15.18
C THR A 55 -5.14 -1.07 -15.46
N SER A 56 -4.32 -0.67 -14.50
CA SER A 56 -2.87 -0.83 -14.56
C SER A 56 -2.24 -0.91 -13.17
N ILE A 57 -1.04 -1.49 -13.13
CA ILE A 57 -0.19 -1.55 -11.96
C ILE A 57 1.24 -1.19 -12.37
N GLU A 58 1.89 -0.38 -11.54
CA GLU A 58 3.26 0.05 -11.74
C GLU A 58 4.06 -0.04 -10.44
N GLU A 59 5.25 -0.63 -10.50
CA GLU A 59 6.19 -0.71 -9.39
C GLU A 59 7.20 0.42 -9.48
N PHE A 60 7.47 1.04 -8.34
CA PHE A 60 8.46 2.09 -8.19
C PHE A 60 9.43 1.76 -7.07
N GLU A 61 10.70 2.06 -7.32
CA GLU A 61 11.74 2.05 -6.31
C GLU A 61 11.82 3.41 -5.63
N GLU A 62 11.83 3.42 -4.29
CA GLU A 62 12.09 4.62 -3.53
C GLU A 62 13.52 5.12 -3.82
N PRO A 63 13.69 6.42 -4.10
CA PRO A 63 15.03 6.99 -4.27
C PRO A 63 15.87 6.83 -3.00
N ILE A 64 17.09 6.32 -3.17
CA ILE A 64 18.06 6.20 -2.09
C ILE A 64 18.59 7.59 -1.76
N GLY A 65 18.30 8.09 -0.56
CA GLY A 65 18.80 9.38 -0.11
C GLY A 65 20.33 9.40 0.04
N PRO A 66 20.97 10.59 0.01
CA PRO A 66 22.42 10.72 0.10
C PRO A 66 23.02 10.23 1.44
N LEU A 67 22.20 10.04 2.48
CA LEU A 67 22.64 9.42 3.74
C LEU A 67 22.48 7.89 3.74
N SER A 68 21.70 7.32 2.81
CA SER A 68 21.49 5.88 2.70
C SER A 68 22.64 5.16 2.01
N VAL A 69 23.49 5.86 1.23
CA VAL A 69 24.75 5.31 0.69
C VAL A 69 25.76 4.94 1.79
N LEU A 70 25.63 5.49 3.00
CA LEU A 70 26.41 5.06 4.17
C LEU A 70 25.92 3.74 4.77
N ASN A 71 24.74 3.26 4.35
CA ASN A 71 24.15 2.01 4.80
C ASN A 71 24.05 1.04 3.62
N VAL A 72 25.15 0.38 3.30
CA VAL A 72 25.28 -0.61 2.20
C VAL A 72 24.28 -1.78 2.33
N PHE A 73 23.64 -1.94 3.48
CA PHE A 73 22.61 -2.95 3.75
C PHE A 73 21.17 -2.41 3.68
N ALA A 74 20.97 -1.13 3.32
CA ALA A 74 19.63 -0.57 3.16
C ALA A 74 18.95 -1.23 1.95
N LYS A 75 18.02 -2.16 2.22
CA LYS A 75 17.22 -2.82 1.19
C LYS A 75 16.41 -1.78 0.42
N SER A 76 16.47 -1.84 -0.92
CA SER A 76 15.60 -1.04 -1.79
C SER A 76 14.13 -1.25 -1.41
N ARG A 77 13.42 -0.16 -1.12
CA ARG A 77 12.01 -0.19 -0.77
C ARG A 77 11.19 0.07 -2.02
N CYS A 78 10.34 -0.89 -2.38
CA CYS A 78 9.44 -0.75 -3.51
C CYS A 78 8.02 -0.46 -3.01
N PHE A 79 7.28 0.30 -3.82
CA PHE A 79 5.85 0.50 -3.66
C PHE A 79 5.18 0.30 -5.01
N VAL A 80 3.88 0.01 -4.98
CA VAL A 80 3.11 -0.17 -6.20
C VAL A 80 2.04 0.91 -6.29
N ILE A 81 1.77 1.36 -7.51
CA ILE A 81 0.65 2.24 -7.84
C ILE A 81 -0.32 1.44 -8.69
N LEU A 82 -1.58 1.41 -8.25
CA LEU A 82 -2.71 0.83 -8.95
C LEU A 82 -3.53 1.96 -9.57
N GLN A 83 -3.88 1.83 -10.84
CA GLN A 83 -4.81 2.72 -11.51
C GLN A 83 -6.19 2.08 -11.56
N THR A 84 -7.22 2.83 -11.18
CA THR A 84 -8.63 2.48 -11.40
C THR A 84 -9.27 3.48 -12.38
N ALA A 85 -10.58 3.42 -12.55
CA ALA A 85 -11.28 4.34 -13.47
C ALA A 85 -11.20 5.80 -12.99
N SER A 86 -11.30 6.02 -11.68
CA SER A 86 -11.42 7.37 -11.10
C SER A 86 -10.22 7.79 -10.25
N TYR A 87 -9.38 6.85 -9.82
CA TYR A 87 -8.33 7.10 -8.83
C TYR A 87 -7.03 6.36 -9.14
N TRP A 88 -5.99 6.85 -8.50
CA TRP A 88 -4.71 6.20 -8.31
C TRP A 88 -4.55 5.82 -6.85
N TRP A 89 -4.05 4.61 -6.60
CA TRP A 89 -3.84 4.07 -5.27
C TRP A 89 -2.39 3.64 -5.11
N SER A 90 -1.70 4.12 -4.07
CA SER A 90 -0.39 3.57 -3.71
C SER A 90 -0.53 2.56 -2.58
N LEU A 91 0.16 1.44 -2.72
CA LEU A 91 0.31 0.42 -1.70
C LEU A 91 1.79 0.18 -1.42
N GLU A 92 2.14 0.10 -0.15
CA GLU A 92 3.49 -0.18 0.28
C GLU A 92 3.49 -0.94 1.60
N ARG A 93 4.46 -1.84 1.76
CA ARG A 93 4.80 -2.42 3.06
C ARG A 93 6.12 -1.81 3.56
N ARG A 94 6.08 -1.23 4.75
CA ARG A 94 7.25 -0.73 5.48
C ARG A 94 7.40 -1.46 6.78
N ASP A 95 8.35 -2.38 6.82
CA ASP A 95 8.55 -3.28 7.95
C ASP A 95 7.24 -4.03 8.25
N ASP A 96 6.56 -3.66 9.34
CA ASP A 96 5.30 -4.24 9.83
C ASP A 96 4.08 -3.33 9.57
N VAL A 97 4.27 -2.22 8.86
CA VAL A 97 3.23 -1.22 8.56
C VAL A 97 2.83 -1.32 7.10
N ILE A 98 1.52 -1.25 6.85
CA ILE A 98 0.96 -1.12 5.50
C ILE A 98 0.60 0.35 5.29
N VAL A 99 1.02 0.89 4.16
CA VAL A 99 0.74 2.26 3.75
C VAL A 99 -0.18 2.18 2.55
N VAL A 100 -1.36 2.80 2.66
CA VAL A 100 -2.35 2.91 1.59
C VAL A 100 -2.64 4.39 1.38
N GLN A 101 -2.55 4.85 0.13
CA GLN A 101 -2.94 6.20 -0.23
C GLN A 101 -3.81 6.19 -1.48
N ARG A 102 -4.70 7.18 -1.59
CA ARG A 102 -5.58 7.37 -2.74
C ARG A 102 -5.58 8.82 -3.18
N SER A 103 -5.61 9.03 -4.49
CA SER A 103 -5.69 10.35 -5.11
C SER A 103 -6.29 10.28 -6.51
N GLN A 104 -6.89 11.37 -6.99
CA GLN A 104 -7.27 11.54 -8.40
C GLN A 104 -6.08 11.91 -9.29
N ASN A 105 -4.97 12.35 -8.70
CA ASN A 105 -3.76 12.76 -9.37
C ASN A 105 -2.61 11.77 -9.11
N PHE A 106 -2.13 11.11 -10.17
CA PHE A 106 -0.99 10.20 -10.12
C PHE A 106 0.20 10.77 -9.32
N SER A 107 0.53 12.06 -9.55
CA SER A 107 1.68 12.70 -8.91
C SER A 107 1.55 12.76 -7.38
N SER A 108 0.34 12.81 -6.83
CA SER A 108 0.09 12.83 -5.39
C SER A 108 0.45 11.50 -4.75
N VAL A 109 0.15 10.35 -5.37
CA VAL A 109 0.50 9.02 -4.83
C VAL A 109 1.91 8.56 -5.21
N HIS A 110 2.41 9.02 -6.36
CA HIS A 110 3.77 8.76 -6.81
C HIS A 110 4.81 9.56 -6.02
N SER A 111 4.58 10.86 -5.85
CA SER A 111 5.56 11.77 -5.24
C SER A 111 5.45 11.84 -3.72
N ARG A 112 4.34 11.38 -3.11
CA ARG A 112 4.24 11.27 -1.64
C ARG A 112 5.05 10.14 -1.02
N CYS A 113 5.73 9.36 -1.85
CA CYS A 113 6.96 8.70 -1.43
C CYS A 113 8.02 9.67 -0.89
N LYS A 114 7.84 10.99 -1.05
CA LYS A 114 8.65 12.07 -0.45
C LYS A 114 7.99 12.77 0.76
N GLY A 115 6.83 12.31 1.24
CA GLY A 115 5.93 13.00 2.19
C GLY A 115 6.15 12.72 3.68
N ALA A 116 5.62 13.61 4.52
CA ALA A 116 5.91 13.84 5.95
C ALA A 116 5.86 12.65 6.94
N TYR A 117 5.31 11.49 6.57
CA TYR A 117 5.36 10.29 7.42
C TYR A 117 6.73 9.58 7.34
N ARG A 118 7.48 9.81 6.26
CA ARG A 118 8.89 9.44 6.15
C ARG A 118 9.68 10.62 6.70
N ASN A 119 10.35 10.45 7.84
CA ASN A 119 11.12 11.49 8.54
C ASN A 119 12.26 12.15 7.71
N TYR A 120 12.40 11.84 6.42
CA TYR A 120 13.50 12.26 5.54
C TYR A 120 13.05 13.36 4.59
N ARG A 121 12.64 14.50 5.15
CA ARG A 121 11.94 15.53 4.38
C ARG A 121 12.83 16.51 3.61
N TRP A 122 14.15 16.34 3.66
CA TRP A 122 15.05 17.45 3.28
C TRP A 122 16.13 17.14 2.25
N LEU A 123 16.36 15.88 1.83
CA LEU A 123 17.55 15.57 1.00
C LEU A 123 17.31 14.60 -0.17
N ILE A 124 16.06 14.28 -0.52
CA ILE A 124 15.75 13.39 -1.64
C ILE A 124 15.29 14.21 -2.85
N GLU A 125 16.26 14.68 -3.64
CA GLU A 125 16.01 15.40 -4.89
C GLU A 125 15.56 14.48 -6.02
N SER A 126 15.95 13.20 -5.98
CA SER A 126 15.60 12.20 -7.00
C SER A 126 14.13 11.77 -6.93
N ALA A 127 13.50 11.58 -8.09
CA ALA A 127 12.18 10.98 -8.19
C ALA A 127 12.26 9.44 -7.98
N PRO A 128 11.17 8.79 -7.54
CA PRO A 128 11.06 7.34 -7.65
C PRO A 128 11.34 6.84 -9.07
N SER A 129 12.00 5.70 -9.17
CA SER A 129 12.35 5.08 -10.45
C SER A 129 11.36 3.97 -10.76
N ALA A 130 10.74 4.02 -11.94
CA ALA A 130 9.85 2.95 -12.40
C ALA A 130 10.66 1.66 -12.62
N ARG A 131 10.15 0.53 -12.11
CA ARG A 131 10.77 -0.79 -12.27
C ARG A 131 10.00 -1.67 -13.24
N ARG A 132 8.68 -1.67 -13.10
CA ARG A 132 7.80 -2.63 -13.78
C ARG A 132 6.43 -2.04 -13.98
N PHE A 133 5.84 -2.30 -15.14
CA PHE A 133 4.52 -1.82 -15.50
C PHE A 133 3.71 -2.94 -16.15
N MET A 134 2.40 -2.95 -15.88
CA MET A 134 1.47 -3.89 -16.48
C MET A 134 0.09 -3.27 -16.65
N ARG A 135 -0.52 -3.48 -17.82
CA ARG A 135 -1.95 -3.22 -18.05
C ARG A 135 -2.78 -4.44 -17.68
N CYS A 136 -3.87 -4.20 -16.97
CA CYS A 136 -4.81 -5.22 -16.55
C CYS A 136 -6.03 -5.18 -17.49
N HIS A 137 -6.10 -6.09 -18.46
CA HIS A 137 -7.21 -6.11 -19.44
C HIS A 137 -8.53 -6.65 -18.84
N SER A 138 -8.43 -7.36 -17.71
CA SER A 138 -9.55 -7.80 -16.86
C SER A 138 -9.05 -7.90 -15.42
N GLY A 139 -8.47 -6.80 -14.91
CA GLY A 139 -7.92 -6.78 -13.56
C GLY A 139 -8.99 -7.02 -12.50
N PRO A 140 -8.60 -7.46 -11.29
CA PRO A 140 -9.54 -7.63 -10.20
C PRO A 140 -10.10 -6.28 -9.73
N LYS A 141 -11.19 -6.33 -8.97
CA LYS A 141 -11.63 -5.14 -8.21
C LYS A 141 -10.62 -4.86 -7.11
N LEU A 142 -10.45 -3.59 -6.77
CA LEU A 142 -9.56 -3.20 -5.68
C LEU A 142 -9.98 -3.84 -4.33
N SER A 143 -11.28 -4.00 -4.11
CA SER A 143 -11.85 -4.72 -2.95
C SER A 143 -11.42 -6.18 -2.88
N GLU A 144 -11.17 -6.84 -4.02
CA GLU A 144 -10.67 -8.21 -4.04
C GLU A 144 -9.20 -8.27 -3.64
N VAL A 145 -8.40 -7.27 -4.05
CA VAL A 145 -7.00 -7.11 -3.61
C VAL A 145 -6.95 -6.90 -2.10
N PHE A 146 -7.73 -5.98 -1.55
CA PHE A 146 -7.77 -5.76 -0.10
C PHE A 146 -8.29 -6.98 0.67
N SER A 147 -9.30 -7.67 0.14
CA SER A 147 -9.81 -8.90 0.75
C SER A 147 -8.75 -10.00 0.77
N ALA A 148 -7.97 -10.14 -0.30
CA ALA A 148 -6.84 -11.06 -0.34
C ALA A 148 -5.77 -10.67 0.67
N MET A 149 -5.40 -9.38 0.76
CA MET A 149 -4.43 -8.88 1.75
C MET A 149 -4.87 -9.19 3.19
N LEU A 150 -6.15 -9.05 3.51
CA LEU A 150 -6.68 -9.39 4.84
C LEU A 150 -6.64 -10.89 5.11
N ARG A 151 -7.08 -11.70 4.14
CA ARG A 151 -7.06 -13.17 4.23
C ARG A 151 -5.65 -13.73 4.38
N ASP A 152 -4.70 -13.13 3.66
CA ASP A 152 -3.31 -13.59 3.61
C ASP A 152 -2.46 -12.92 4.71
N HIS A 153 -3.11 -12.29 5.70
CA HIS A 153 -2.49 -11.67 6.87
C HIS A 153 -1.39 -10.66 6.52
N VAL A 154 -1.53 -9.94 5.40
CA VAL A 154 -0.56 -8.92 4.96
C VAL A 154 -0.49 -7.76 5.96
N PHE A 155 -1.58 -7.50 6.67
CA PHE A 155 -1.64 -6.53 7.76
C PHE A 155 -1.18 -7.10 9.12
N ASP A 156 -0.90 -8.41 9.24
CA ASP A 156 -0.35 -9.03 10.46
C ASP A 156 1.04 -9.66 10.22
N PRO A 157 2.11 -9.04 10.75
CA PRO A 157 3.46 -9.54 10.55
C PRO A 157 3.77 -10.85 11.29
N LYS A 158 3.00 -11.27 12.31
CA LYS A 158 3.28 -12.52 13.04
C LYS A 158 3.06 -13.76 12.18
N ASP A 159 2.10 -13.68 11.27
CA ASP A 159 1.78 -14.76 10.31
C ASP A 159 2.39 -14.51 8.92
N CYS A 160 2.86 -13.28 8.66
CA CYS A 160 3.49 -12.91 7.39
C CYS A 160 5.02 -13.11 7.38
N ALA A 161 5.63 -13.50 8.52
CA ALA A 161 7.08 -13.69 8.68
C ALA A 161 7.68 -14.85 7.87
N SER A 162 6.86 -15.62 7.15
CA SER A 162 7.28 -16.79 6.38
C SER A 162 7.05 -16.69 4.86
N SER A 163 6.64 -15.53 4.33
CA SER A 163 6.48 -15.35 2.88
C SER A 163 7.79 -14.90 2.23
N PRO A 164 8.36 -15.66 1.27
CA PRO A 164 9.56 -15.26 0.53
C PRO A 164 9.30 -14.17 -0.52
N TRP A 165 8.07 -13.65 -0.61
CA TRP A 165 7.67 -12.75 -1.69
C TRP A 165 7.87 -11.28 -1.30
N GLU A 166 8.46 -10.51 -2.20
CA GLU A 166 8.41 -9.05 -2.12
C GLU A 166 6.93 -8.61 -2.20
N PHE A 167 6.55 -7.63 -1.39
CA PHE A 167 5.15 -7.15 -1.32
C PHE A 167 4.61 -6.74 -2.70
N SER A 168 5.45 -6.16 -3.55
CA SER A 168 5.09 -5.81 -4.92
C SER A 168 4.74 -7.05 -5.74
N ASP A 169 5.54 -8.12 -5.70
CA ASP A 169 5.25 -9.36 -6.42
C ASP A 169 3.91 -9.96 -6.04
N TYR A 170 3.56 -9.93 -4.75
CA TYR A 170 2.25 -10.34 -4.25
C TYR A 170 1.11 -9.53 -4.90
N VAL A 171 1.20 -8.19 -4.92
CA VAL A 171 0.11 -7.35 -5.49
C VAL A 171 0.00 -7.56 -7.00
N PHE A 172 1.11 -7.69 -7.71
CA PHE A 172 1.07 -8.00 -9.13
C PHE A 172 0.49 -9.39 -9.42
N HIS A 173 0.79 -10.39 -8.59
CA HIS A 173 0.23 -11.72 -8.75
C HIS A 173 -1.31 -11.68 -8.64
N LEU A 174 -1.85 -10.90 -7.71
CA LEU A 174 -3.30 -10.67 -7.64
C LEU A 174 -3.87 -10.01 -8.89
N CYS A 175 -3.13 -9.09 -9.51
CA CYS A 175 -3.56 -8.42 -10.74
C CYS A 175 -3.49 -9.32 -11.99
N LEU A 176 -2.67 -10.38 -11.95
CA LEU A 176 -2.51 -11.36 -13.02
C LEU A 176 -3.54 -12.49 -12.97
N TYR A 177 -4.04 -12.84 -11.78
CA TYR A 177 -4.98 -13.93 -11.63
C TYR A 177 -6.38 -13.49 -12.02
N ASP A 178 -6.78 -13.90 -13.22
CA ASP A 178 -8.15 -13.83 -13.72
C ASP A 178 -9.10 -14.50 -12.72
N GLY A 179 -10.26 -13.88 -12.47
CA GLY A 179 -11.25 -14.27 -11.45
C GLY A 179 -11.88 -15.66 -11.62
N ASN A 180 -11.38 -16.48 -12.54
CA ASN A 180 -11.86 -17.82 -12.86
C ASN A 180 -11.32 -18.95 -11.98
N SER A 181 -10.41 -18.67 -11.04
CA SER A 181 -9.89 -19.71 -10.12
C SER A 181 -10.68 -19.83 -8.79
N ARG A 182 -11.73 -19.03 -8.58
CA ARG A 182 -12.60 -19.11 -7.39
C ARG A 182 -13.58 -20.29 -7.37
N LEU A 183 -13.51 -21.22 -8.34
CA LEU A 183 -14.36 -22.43 -8.38
C LEU A 183 -13.67 -23.74 -7.95
N MET A 184 -12.40 -23.73 -7.52
CA MET A 184 -11.66 -24.98 -7.23
C MET A 184 -11.50 -25.34 -5.74
N TYR A 185 -12.12 -24.60 -4.81
CA TYR A 185 -12.15 -24.98 -3.37
C TYR A 185 -13.54 -24.86 -2.75
N SER A 186 -14.58 -25.17 -3.51
CA SER A 186 -15.93 -25.35 -2.96
C SER A 186 -16.57 -26.67 -3.42
N GLU A 187 -15.82 -27.76 -3.50
CA GLU A 187 -16.38 -29.10 -3.38
C GLU A 187 -15.38 -30.01 -2.65
N GLY A 188 -15.64 -30.18 -1.36
CA GLY A 188 -14.96 -31.13 -0.48
C GLY A 188 -15.91 -31.43 0.66
N SER A 189 -16.96 -32.18 0.33
CA SER A 189 -17.85 -32.85 1.30
C SER A 189 -17.09 -33.81 2.19
#